data_AF-A0A8T4ZK67-F1
#
_entry.id   AF-A0A8T4ZK67-F1
#
_cell.length_a   1.000
_cell.length_b   1.000
_cell.length_c   1.000
_cell.angle_alpha   90.00
_cell.angle_beta   90.00
_cell.angle_gamma   90.00
#
_symmetry.space_group_name_H-M   'P 1'
#
loop_
_entity.id
_entity.type
_entity.pdbx_description
1 polymer ?
#
loop_
_entity_poly.entity_id
_entity_poly.type
_entity_poly.pdbx_seq_one_letter_code
_entity_poly.pdbx_strand_id
1 'polypeptide(L)'
;MKILETNLKNGYVKVVPETLDDFWHLYNVIYKGDEVYAYTTRELKLDEKYARPKRGERISVFLGVKVENVVWDKLLGKLRIHGRICSAPENIPTGVYHTLSIALHTPMTIVKKSWSKHHLERLEAASKASEKQIIILSIDDEGYALATTAQYGVDIKQEERVKLPGKLETEKRAGAMNEFFRKTLTSLRQVWDCMHHPIIIIGVGFVKNDFAKFLRNEATDIAKSVMDVKSVNNGGTAGIYEALRSGILTSTIKKNRVIEETEIIEEILKRLGKGEATVTYGFAETEKAAKLGAVEKLVVADSTLRKADDEDRLLLERIMKEIEQKNGKIAIISTEHEAGAIIEFFRKTLTSLRQVWDCMHHPIIIIGVGFVKNDFAKFLRNEATDIAKSVMDVKSVNNGGTAGIYEALRSGILTSTIKKNRVIEETEIIEEILKRLGKGEATVTYGFAETEKAAKLGAVEKLVVADSTLRKADDEDRLLLERIMKEIEQKNGKIAIISTEHEAGAKLIALGGIGALLRYALPTHNSSLED
;
A
#
# COMPACT_ATOMS: atom_id res chain seq x y z
N MET A 1 15.93 0.47 27.41
CA MET A 1 16.40 1.86 27.67
C MET A 1 16.54 2.11 29.16
N LYS A 2 17.52 2.90 29.58
CA LYS A 2 17.62 3.38 30.97
C LYS A 2 17.27 4.86 31.07
N ILE A 3 16.26 5.20 31.86
CA ILE A 3 15.95 6.59 32.23
C ILE A 3 16.82 6.96 33.44
N LEU A 4 17.68 7.96 33.28
CA LEU A 4 18.57 8.43 34.35
C LEU A 4 17.91 9.48 35.22
N GLU A 5 17.16 10.39 34.61
CA GLU A 5 16.55 11.52 35.29
C GLU A 5 15.33 12.03 34.52
N THR A 6 14.26 12.35 35.24
CA THR A 6 13.04 12.93 34.68
C THR A 6 12.71 14.20 35.46
N ASN A 7 12.77 15.36 34.82
CA ASN A 7 12.42 16.63 35.42
C ASN A 7 11.42 17.38 34.53
N LEU A 8 10.14 17.08 34.73
CA LEU A 8 9.05 17.67 33.95
C LEU A 8 8.85 19.17 34.22
N LYS A 9 9.26 19.66 35.40
CA LYS A 9 9.21 21.10 35.74
C LYS A 9 10.17 21.90 34.87
N ASN A 10 11.37 21.36 34.65
CA ASN A 10 12.38 21.95 33.78
C ASN A 10 12.30 21.43 32.33
N GLY A 11 11.27 20.63 32.01
CA GLY A 11 11.00 20.16 30.66
C GLY A 11 11.99 19.16 30.08
N TYR A 12 12.82 18.47 30.88
CA TYR A 12 13.82 17.54 30.36
C TYR A 12 13.74 16.11 30.88
N VAL A 13 14.19 15.17 30.05
CA VAL A 13 14.37 13.75 30.38
C VAL A 13 15.73 13.30 29.88
N LYS A 14 16.51 12.66 30.77
CA LYS A 14 17.84 12.13 30.47
C LYS A 14 17.77 10.61 30.36
N VAL A 15 18.26 10.08 29.24
CA VAL A 15 18.12 8.67 28.86
C VAL A 15 19.44 8.10 28.33
N VAL A 16 19.57 6.79 28.41
CA VAL A 16 20.65 6.01 27.81
C VAL A 16 20.00 4.89 26.98
N PRO A 17 20.15 4.89 25.64
CA PRO A 17 19.71 3.78 24.81
C PRO A 17 20.64 2.58 25.02
N GLU A 18 20.08 1.41 25.29
CA GLU A 18 20.80 0.15 25.53
C GLU A 18 20.59 -0.86 24.41
N THR A 19 19.46 -0.77 23.69
CA THR A 19 19.11 -1.64 22.56
C THR A 19 18.80 -0.83 21.29
N LEU A 20 18.77 -1.51 20.14
CA LEU A 20 18.34 -0.88 18.88
C LEU A 20 16.87 -0.42 18.92
N ASP A 21 16.01 -1.14 19.65
CA ASP A 21 14.61 -0.76 19.86
C ASP A 21 14.49 0.60 20.56
N ASP A 22 15.40 0.92 21.48
CA ASP A 22 15.41 2.21 22.17
C ASP A 22 15.59 3.37 21.20
N PHE A 23 16.38 3.21 20.13
CA PHE A 23 16.51 4.23 19.10
C PHE A 23 15.23 4.45 18.32
N TRP A 24 14.40 3.43 18.13
CA TRP A 24 13.08 3.61 17.52
C TRP A 24 12.10 4.34 18.45
N HIS A 25 12.19 4.14 19.76
CA HIS A 25 11.42 4.93 20.72
C HIS A 25 11.84 6.38 20.76
N LEU A 26 13.15 6.64 20.85
CA LEU A 26 13.73 7.99 20.82
C LEU A 26 13.45 8.67 19.49
N TYR A 27 13.69 7.92 18.41
CA TYR A 27 12.92 7.85 17.16
C TYR A 27 11.68 8.72 17.21
N ASN A 28 10.64 8.12 17.76
CA ASN A 28 9.27 8.61 17.78
C ASN A 28 8.96 9.63 18.88
N VAL A 29 9.85 9.87 19.82
CA VAL A 29 9.68 10.87 20.88
C VAL A 29 10.23 12.24 20.49
N ILE A 30 11.35 12.30 19.75
CA ILE A 30 12.03 13.57 19.44
C ILE A 30 11.40 14.20 18.20
N TYR A 31 10.90 15.44 18.33
CA TYR A 31 10.21 16.18 17.28
C TYR A 31 11.06 17.38 16.80
N LYS A 32 10.79 17.85 15.58
CA LYS A 32 11.34 19.12 15.07
C LYS A 32 10.97 20.25 16.04
N GLY A 33 11.95 21.08 16.38
CA GLY A 33 11.83 22.18 17.34
C GLY A 33 12.20 21.84 18.79
N ASP A 34 12.35 20.56 19.14
CA ASP A 34 12.89 20.14 20.45
C ASP A 34 14.38 20.46 20.56
N GLU A 35 14.92 20.34 21.77
CA GLU A 35 16.35 20.50 22.02
C GLU A 35 16.93 19.19 22.55
N VAL A 36 18.07 18.77 22.00
CA VAL A 36 18.75 17.55 22.40
C VAL A 36 20.20 17.86 22.75
N TYR A 37 20.64 17.34 23.89
CA TYR A 37 21.99 17.55 24.41
C TYR A 37 22.73 16.23 24.54
N ALA A 38 23.93 16.16 23.99
CA ALA A 38 24.80 15.00 24.10
C ALA A 38 26.28 15.37 23.87
N TYR A 39 27.18 14.46 24.26
CA TYR A 39 28.58 14.56 23.86
C TYR A 39 28.75 14.17 22.40
N THR A 40 29.57 14.92 21.68
CA THR A 40 29.89 14.69 20.28
C THR A 40 31.34 15.10 20.00
N THR A 41 31.87 14.69 18.85
CA THR A 41 33.20 15.10 18.42
C THR A 41 33.10 16.12 17.30
N ARG A 42 33.91 17.17 17.36
CA ARG A 42 33.95 18.23 16.35
C ARG A 42 35.40 18.58 16.03
N GLU A 43 35.70 18.76 14.75
CA GLU A 43 36.99 19.28 14.30
C GLU A 43 36.98 20.80 14.44
N LEU A 44 37.90 21.34 15.23
CA LEU A 44 38.15 22.76 15.31
C LEU A 44 39.32 23.10 14.38
N LYS A 45 39.05 23.98 13.42
CA LYS A 45 40.10 24.66 12.66
C LYS A 45 40.32 26.00 13.33
N LEU A 46 41.51 26.21 13.89
CA LEU A 46 41.93 27.51 14.36
C LEU A 46 42.30 28.33 13.12
N ASP A 47 41.43 29.26 12.73
CA ASP A 47 41.71 30.19 11.64
C ASP A 47 42.68 31.27 12.14
N GLU A 48 43.98 30.98 12.07
CA GLU A 48 45.02 32.02 12.17
C GLU A 48 45.07 32.76 10.82
N LYS A 49 44.67 34.05 10.80
CA LYS A 49 44.94 34.92 9.64
C LYS A 49 46.45 34.90 9.39
N TYR A 50 46.87 34.48 8.20
CA TYR A 50 48.25 34.34 7.70
C TYR A 50 49.01 33.03 7.97
N ALA A 51 48.40 31.96 8.49
CA ALA A 51 49.07 30.66 8.67
C ALA A 51 48.70 29.60 7.61
N ARG A 52 49.64 28.68 7.31
CA ARG A 52 49.41 27.50 6.47
C ARG A 52 48.30 26.63 7.09
N PRO A 53 47.30 26.13 6.34
CA PRO A 53 46.19 25.37 6.91
C PRO A 53 46.71 24.13 7.66
N LYS A 54 46.60 24.16 8.99
CA LYS A 54 46.87 23.00 9.86
C LYS A 54 45.65 22.07 9.84
N ARG A 55 45.92 20.76 9.95
CA ARG A 55 44.88 19.73 10.12
C ARG A 55 44.13 20.01 11.43
N GLY A 56 42.81 20.14 11.39
CA GLY A 56 42.05 20.53 12.58
C GLY A 56 42.12 19.45 13.66
N GLU A 57 42.08 19.87 14.92
CA GLU A 57 42.08 18.96 16.05
C GLU A 57 40.64 18.54 16.38
N ARG A 58 40.42 17.25 16.62
CA ARG A 58 39.09 16.71 16.90
C ARG A 58 38.89 16.64 18.41
N ILE A 59 38.06 17.53 18.94
CA ILE A 59 37.77 17.61 20.37
C ILE A 59 36.41 17.00 20.71
N SER A 60 36.28 16.46 21.92
CA SER A 60 34.99 16.02 22.48
C SER A 60 34.31 17.19 23.18
N VAL A 61 33.05 17.45 22.85
CA VAL A 61 32.29 18.60 23.34
C VAL A 61 30.85 18.22 23.65
N PHE A 62 30.29 18.84 24.69
CA PHE A 62 28.89 18.73 25.04
C PHE A 62 28.11 19.83 24.32
N LEU A 63 27.20 19.44 23.42
CA LEU A 63 26.43 20.38 22.60
C LEU A 63 24.92 20.13 22.75
N GLY A 64 24.17 21.23 22.76
CA GLY A 64 22.73 21.26 22.57
C GLY A 64 22.40 21.61 21.11
N VAL A 65 21.55 20.80 20.49
CA VAL A 65 21.07 21.01 19.12
C VAL A 65 19.56 21.16 19.13
N LYS A 66 19.06 22.25 18.52
CA LYS A 66 17.66 22.45 18.21
C LYS A 66 17.30 21.63 16.97
N VAL A 67 16.47 20.61 17.17
CA VAL A 67 16.20 19.55 16.20
C VAL A 67 15.48 20.10 14.97
N GLU A 68 16.04 19.83 13.79
CA GLU A 68 15.36 20.02 12.51
C GLU A 68 14.94 18.67 11.90
N ASN A 69 15.78 17.65 12.01
CA ASN A 69 15.49 16.31 11.50
C ASN A 69 16.12 15.23 12.40
N VAL A 70 15.48 14.05 12.46
CA VAL A 70 16.00 12.88 13.17
C VAL A 70 15.98 11.70 12.21
N VAL A 71 17.11 11.01 12.09
CA VAL A 71 17.26 9.82 11.26
C VAL A 71 17.79 8.69 12.12
N TRP A 72 17.10 7.56 12.13
CA TRP A 72 17.60 6.34 12.74
C TRP A 72 18.27 5.46 11.68
N ASP A 73 19.59 5.32 11.79
CA ASP A 73 20.40 4.49 10.91
C ASP A 73 20.52 3.09 11.52
N LYS A 74 19.72 2.16 11.00
CA LYS A 74 19.69 0.76 11.46
C LYS A 74 20.98 0.02 11.19
N LEU A 75 21.62 0.29 10.05
CA LEU A 75 22.85 -0.40 9.63
C LEU A 75 24.01 -0.01 10.53
N LEU A 76 24.11 1.28 10.87
CA LEU A 76 25.16 1.77 11.76
C LEU A 76 24.80 1.68 13.24
N GLY A 77 23.55 1.35 13.58
CA GLY A 77 23.05 1.31 14.95
C GLY A 77 23.18 2.67 15.64
N LYS A 78 22.82 3.76 14.95
CA LYS A 78 22.96 5.13 15.46
C LYS A 78 21.71 5.98 15.24
N LEU A 79 21.40 6.82 16.21
CA LEU A 79 20.38 7.86 16.07
C LEU A 79 21.06 9.20 15.73
N ARG A 80 20.77 9.72 14.54
CA ARG A 80 21.37 10.94 14.01
C ARG A 80 20.36 12.08 14.12
N ILE A 81 20.69 13.07 14.95
CA ILE A 81 19.82 14.21 15.26
C ILE A 81 20.47 15.44 14.65
N HIS A 82 19.89 15.93 13.56
CA HIS A 82 20.37 17.08 12.83
C HIS A 82 19.63 18.35 13.25
N GLY A 83 20.36 19.44 13.41
CA GLY A 83 19.78 20.74 13.65
C GLY A 83 20.83 21.81 13.90
N ARG A 84 20.38 22.94 14.44
CA ARG A 84 21.26 24.09 14.75
C ARG A 84 21.74 24.02 16.19
N ILE A 85 23.00 24.34 16.43
CA ILE A 85 23.56 24.44 17.78
C ILE A 85 22.85 25.56 18.55
N CYS A 86 22.14 25.22 19.62
CA CYS A 86 21.51 26.17 20.54
C CYS A 86 22.34 26.40 21.81
N SER A 87 23.19 25.44 22.19
CA SER A 87 24.04 25.53 23.38
C SER A 87 25.39 24.86 23.08
N ALA A 88 26.48 25.57 23.37
CA ALA A 88 27.83 25.08 23.18
C ALA A 88 28.79 25.78 24.15
N PRO A 89 29.98 25.20 24.41
CA PRO A 89 31.06 25.92 25.08
C PRO A 89 31.53 27.12 24.23
N GLU A 90 32.16 28.12 24.88
CA GLU A 90 32.50 29.42 24.26
C GLU A 90 33.35 29.32 22.98
N ASN A 91 34.12 28.24 22.83
CA ASN A 91 34.99 27.99 21.67
C ASN A 91 34.25 27.47 20.41
N ILE A 92 32.92 27.30 20.47
CA ILE A 92 32.12 26.78 19.35
C ILE A 92 31.03 27.79 18.97
N PRO A 93 30.96 28.18 17.68
CA PRO A 93 29.93 29.10 17.22
C PRO A 93 28.53 28.46 17.34
N THR A 94 27.62 29.17 18.00
CA THR A 94 26.20 28.84 18.06
C THR A 94 25.50 29.20 16.75
N GLY A 95 24.34 28.60 16.49
CA GLY A 95 23.55 28.83 15.27
C GLY A 95 24.04 28.06 14.03
N VAL A 96 25.24 27.49 14.05
CA VAL A 96 25.75 26.62 12.99
C VAL A 96 25.10 25.24 13.07
N TYR A 97 24.94 24.59 11.93
CA TYR A 97 24.44 23.24 11.84
C TYR A 97 25.40 22.20 12.43
N HIS A 98 24.83 21.21 13.12
CA HIS A 98 25.54 20.03 13.61
C HIS A 98 24.61 18.82 13.62
N THR A 99 25.21 17.62 13.62
CA THR A 99 24.46 16.37 13.73
C THR A 99 25.00 15.56 14.90
N LEU A 100 24.20 15.41 15.95
CA LEU A 100 24.51 14.53 17.06
C LEU A 100 24.30 13.09 16.59
N SER A 101 25.34 12.26 16.63
CA SER A 101 25.27 10.84 16.30
C SER A 101 25.33 10.03 17.59
N ILE A 102 24.17 9.66 18.12
CA ILE A 102 24.04 8.92 19.38
C ILE A 102 24.25 7.43 19.11
N ALA A 103 25.20 6.82 19.81
CA ALA A 103 25.44 5.38 19.81
C ALA A 103 24.82 4.72 21.05
N LEU A 104 24.76 3.38 21.06
CA LEU A 104 24.30 2.64 22.24
C LEU A 104 25.17 2.99 23.45
N HIS A 105 24.55 2.94 24.63
CA HIS A 105 25.12 3.30 25.93
C HIS A 105 25.62 4.75 26.04
N THR A 106 25.31 5.61 25.06
CA THR A 106 25.66 7.04 25.12
C THR A 106 24.53 7.84 25.75
N PRO A 107 24.75 8.56 26.86
CA PRO A 107 23.71 9.36 27.49
C PRO A 107 23.34 10.56 26.63
N MET A 108 22.04 10.85 26.58
CA MET A 108 21.49 12.04 25.93
C MET A 108 20.38 12.65 26.78
N THR A 109 20.17 13.96 26.64
CA THR A 109 19.10 14.70 27.32
C THR A 109 18.17 15.29 26.28
N ILE A 110 16.87 15.02 26.41
CA ILE A 110 15.83 15.56 25.54
C ILE A 110 15.12 16.64 26.34
N VAL A 111 14.98 17.82 25.76
CA VAL A 111 14.26 18.96 26.33
C VAL A 111 13.10 19.31 25.41
N LYS A 112 11.89 19.37 25.98
CA LYS A 112 10.65 19.72 25.28
C LYS A 112 9.97 20.88 25.99
N LYS A 113 9.27 21.72 25.21
CA LYS A 113 8.40 22.76 25.76
C LYS A 113 7.28 22.17 26.62
N SER A 114 6.71 21.05 26.19
CA SER A 114 5.70 20.31 26.91
C SER A 114 5.83 18.82 26.63
N TRP A 115 5.88 18.01 27.68
CA TRP A 115 5.82 16.56 27.58
C TRP A 115 4.36 16.10 27.59
N SER A 116 3.92 15.46 26.50
CA SER A 116 2.61 14.85 26.43
C SER A 116 2.60 13.48 27.11
N LYS A 117 1.42 12.97 27.48
CA LYS A 117 1.29 11.73 28.25
C LYS A 117 1.85 10.53 27.46
N HIS A 118 1.53 10.44 26.17
CA HIS A 118 2.01 9.38 25.28
C HIS A 118 3.55 9.37 25.10
N HIS A 119 4.23 10.52 25.24
CA HIS A 119 5.70 10.57 25.22
C HIS A 119 6.26 9.85 26.44
N LEU A 120 5.72 10.15 27.62
CA LEU A 120 6.16 9.57 28.89
C LEU A 120 5.81 8.08 28.97
N GLU A 121 4.58 7.71 28.60
CA GLU A 121 4.15 6.32 28.54
C GLU A 121 5.04 5.50 27.59
N ARG A 122 5.44 6.08 26.44
CA ARG A 122 6.36 5.42 25.50
C ARG A 122 7.77 5.25 26.10
N LEU A 123 8.34 6.28 26.71
CA LEU A 123 9.67 6.18 27.34
C LEU A 123 9.66 5.18 28.49
N GLU A 124 8.60 5.17 29.29
CA GLU A 124 8.42 4.23 30.40
C GLU A 124 8.26 2.79 29.91
N ALA A 125 7.46 2.56 28.86
CA ALA A 125 7.32 1.26 28.23
C ALA A 125 8.68 0.75 27.70
N ALA A 126 9.44 1.59 27.01
CA ALA A 126 10.79 1.27 26.53
C ALA A 126 11.79 1.00 27.66
N SER A 127 11.60 1.61 28.83
CA SER A 127 12.46 1.38 29.99
C SER A 127 12.13 0.08 30.74
N LYS A 128 10.86 -0.34 30.71
CA LYS A 128 10.38 -1.58 31.35
C LYS A 128 10.46 -2.79 30.44
N ALA A 129 10.61 -2.57 29.13
CA ALA A 129 10.62 -3.65 28.15
C ALA A 129 11.80 -4.60 28.39
N SER A 130 11.47 -5.87 28.65
CA SER A 130 12.40 -7.00 28.73
C SER A 130 12.13 -8.00 27.60
N GLU A 131 11.51 -7.54 26.51
CA GLU A 131 11.09 -8.39 25.40
C GLU A 131 12.31 -9.06 24.77
N LYS A 132 12.40 -10.38 24.90
CA LYS A 132 13.38 -11.17 24.16
C LYS A 132 12.91 -11.23 22.71
N GLN A 133 13.80 -10.88 21.77
CA GLN A 133 13.54 -11.11 20.37
C GLN A 133 13.33 -12.60 20.12
N ILE A 134 12.46 -12.92 19.18
CA ILE A 134 12.10 -14.29 18.79
C ILE A 134 12.42 -14.44 17.31
N ILE A 135 12.98 -15.59 16.95
CA ILE A 135 13.22 -15.97 15.57
C ILE A 135 11.97 -16.71 15.08
N ILE A 136 11.38 -16.25 13.97
CA ILE A 136 10.25 -16.91 13.32
C ILE A 136 10.76 -17.50 12.00
N LEU A 137 10.65 -18.81 11.86
CA LEU A 137 10.91 -19.53 10.62
C LEU A 137 9.59 -19.93 9.98
N SER A 138 9.29 -19.40 8.79
CA SER A 138 8.19 -19.85 7.95
C SER A 138 8.70 -20.78 6.88
N ILE A 139 8.20 -22.00 6.79
CA ILE A 139 8.68 -23.01 5.83
C ILE A 139 7.53 -23.80 5.20
N ASP A 140 7.59 -23.98 3.88
CA ASP A 140 6.70 -24.84 3.10
C ASP A 140 7.47 -25.58 1.98
N ASP A 141 6.77 -26.15 1.00
CA ASP A 141 7.39 -26.82 -0.15
C ASP A 141 7.75 -25.90 -1.32
N GLU A 142 7.53 -24.59 -1.17
CA GLU A 142 7.93 -23.54 -2.11
C GLU A 142 9.15 -22.75 -1.61
N GLY A 143 9.47 -22.79 -0.31
CA GLY A 143 10.61 -22.11 0.26
C GLY A 143 10.55 -21.89 1.76
N TYR A 144 11.41 -21.01 2.25
CA TYR A 144 11.39 -20.56 3.65
C TYR A 144 11.70 -19.06 3.78
N ALA A 145 11.24 -18.48 4.89
CA ALA A 145 11.64 -17.15 5.34
C ALA A 145 12.01 -17.18 6.81
N LEU A 146 13.08 -16.47 7.16
CA LEU A 146 13.57 -16.28 8.52
C LEU A 146 13.44 -14.81 8.90
N ALA A 147 12.82 -14.57 10.04
CA ALA A 147 12.69 -13.23 10.59
C ALA A 147 12.99 -13.18 12.09
N THR A 148 13.37 -12.00 12.58
CA THR A 148 13.45 -11.70 14.01
C THR A 148 12.41 -10.67 14.38
N THR A 149 11.71 -10.88 15.49
CA THR A 149 10.81 -9.86 16.04
C THR A 149 11.63 -8.75 16.69
N ALA A 150 11.26 -7.50 16.44
CA ALA A 150 11.76 -6.31 17.14
C ALA A 150 10.56 -5.48 17.62
N GLN A 151 10.78 -4.49 18.50
CA GLN A 151 9.65 -3.69 18.99
C GLN A 151 9.03 -2.79 17.92
N TYR A 152 9.80 -2.50 16.87
CA TYR A 152 9.37 -1.72 15.72
C TYR A 152 8.78 -2.57 14.58
N GLY A 153 8.73 -3.89 14.70
CA GLY A 153 8.20 -4.75 13.64
C GLY A 153 8.94 -6.07 13.49
N VAL A 154 8.99 -6.56 12.25
CA VAL A 154 9.59 -7.86 11.92
C VAL A 154 10.71 -7.62 10.91
N ASP A 155 11.94 -8.00 11.29
CA ASP A 155 13.09 -7.91 10.40
C ASP A 155 13.28 -9.22 9.66
N ILE A 156 12.99 -9.23 8.36
CA ILE A 156 13.27 -10.37 7.49
C ILE A 156 14.80 -10.47 7.30
N LYS A 157 15.40 -11.55 7.79
CA LYS A 157 16.84 -11.80 7.66
C LYS A 157 17.16 -12.54 6.37
N GLN A 158 16.29 -13.47 5.99
CA GLN A 158 16.46 -14.26 4.77
C GLN A 158 15.11 -14.73 4.24
N GLU A 159 14.98 -14.76 2.92
CA GLU A 159 13.87 -15.42 2.22
C GLU A 159 14.43 -16.16 1.03
N GLU A 160 13.99 -17.39 0.83
CA GLU A 160 14.48 -18.24 -0.24
C GLU A 160 13.33 -19.07 -0.83
N ARG A 161 13.32 -19.16 -2.16
CA ARG A 161 12.38 -20.00 -2.91
C ARG A 161 13.08 -21.22 -3.48
N VAL A 162 12.39 -22.34 -3.47
CA VAL A 162 12.88 -23.64 -3.96
C VAL A 162 11.83 -24.26 -4.89
N LYS A 163 12.31 -24.96 -5.90
CA LYS A 163 11.47 -25.79 -6.77
C LYS A 163 11.74 -27.25 -6.46
N LEU A 164 10.85 -27.86 -5.69
CA LEU A 164 10.97 -29.27 -5.36
C LEU A 164 10.43 -30.15 -6.51
N PRO A 165 11.06 -31.33 -6.77
CA PRO A 165 10.55 -32.30 -7.74
C PRO A 165 9.11 -32.72 -7.45
N GLY A 166 8.36 -33.10 -8.49
CA GLY A 166 6.95 -33.49 -8.36
C GLY A 166 6.71 -34.64 -7.39
N LYS A 167 5.49 -34.76 -6.85
CA LYS A 167 5.14 -35.78 -5.84
C LYS A 167 5.32 -37.24 -6.30
N LEU A 168 5.42 -37.47 -7.61
CA LEU A 168 5.61 -38.80 -8.21
C LEU A 168 7.08 -39.26 -8.26
N GLU A 169 8.05 -38.36 -8.05
CA GLU A 169 9.48 -38.68 -8.05
C GLU A 169 10.03 -38.80 -6.61
N THR A 170 9.58 -39.83 -5.88
CA THR A 170 9.77 -39.96 -4.42
C THR A 170 11.23 -39.90 -3.96
N GLU A 171 12.15 -40.62 -4.61
CA GLU A 171 13.58 -40.65 -4.20
C GLU A 171 14.30 -39.31 -4.47
N LYS A 172 14.10 -38.75 -5.66
CA LYS A 172 14.67 -37.43 -6.02
C LYS A 172 14.11 -36.33 -5.11
N ARG A 173 12.82 -36.39 -4.80
CA ARG A 173 12.16 -35.44 -3.90
C ARG A 173 12.69 -35.56 -2.48
N ALA A 174 12.93 -36.76 -1.97
CA ALA A 174 13.51 -36.97 -0.63
C ALA A 174 14.93 -36.39 -0.54
N GLY A 175 15.77 -36.62 -1.55
CA GLY A 175 17.11 -36.02 -1.63
C GLY A 175 17.07 -34.49 -1.66
N ALA A 176 16.24 -33.91 -2.53
CA ALA A 176 16.07 -32.46 -2.63
C ALA A 176 15.51 -31.84 -1.34
N MET A 177 14.60 -32.52 -0.65
CA MET A 177 14.04 -32.05 0.62
C MET A 177 15.11 -32.04 1.72
N ASN A 178 15.99 -33.04 1.77
CA ASN A 178 17.07 -33.07 2.75
C ASN A 178 18.10 -31.96 2.51
N GLU A 179 18.45 -31.69 1.24
CA GLU A 179 19.29 -30.55 0.88
C GLU A 179 18.64 -29.21 1.27
N PHE A 180 17.34 -29.08 1.00
CA PHE A 180 16.54 -27.91 1.41
C PHE A 180 16.54 -27.70 2.93
N PHE A 181 16.37 -28.76 3.71
CA PHE A 181 16.43 -28.70 5.18
C PHE A 181 17.82 -28.34 5.69
N ARG A 182 18.88 -28.90 5.10
CA ARG A 182 20.26 -28.51 5.44
C ARG A 182 20.51 -27.03 5.19
N LYS A 183 20.06 -26.52 4.04
CA LYS A 183 20.17 -25.10 3.71
C LYS A 183 19.42 -24.22 4.69
N THR A 184 18.18 -24.59 5.01
CA THR A 184 17.36 -23.90 6.02
C THR A 184 18.04 -23.89 7.38
N LEU A 185 18.63 -25.02 7.80
CA LEU A 185 19.40 -25.12 9.05
C LEU A 185 20.63 -24.21 9.05
N THR A 186 21.39 -24.15 7.95
CA THR A 186 22.55 -23.25 7.84
C THR A 186 22.13 -21.79 8.05
N SER A 187 21.06 -21.37 7.38
CA SER A 187 20.51 -20.02 7.51
C SER A 187 19.97 -19.73 8.91
N LEU A 188 19.25 -20.69 9.51
CA LEU A 188 18.74 -20.56 10.87
C LEU A 188 19.90 -20.45 11.88
N ARG A 189 20.97 -21.22 11.69
CA ARG A 189 22.15 -21.19 12.56
C ARG A 189 22.87 -19.85 12.48
N GLN A 190 23.02 -19.27 11.29
CA GLN A 190 23.62 -17.93 11.13
C GLN A 190 22.88 -16.85 11.93
N VAL A 191 21.54 -16.92 11.97
CA VAL A 191 20.72 -15.96 12.74
C VAL A 191 20.74 -16.29 14.24
N TRP A 192 20.70 -17.57 14.60
CA TRP A 192 20.61 -18.02 15.98
C TRP A 192 21.91 -17.86 16.76
N ASP A 193 23.08 -18.13 16.15
CA ASP A 193 24.38 -18.06 16.81
C ASP A 193 24.73 -16.65 17.33
N CYS A 194 24.12 -15.60 16.77
CA CYS A 194 24.37 -14.24 17.23
C CYS A 194 23.81 -13.97 18.64
N MET A 195 22.65 -14.54 18.98
CA MET A 195 21.87 -14.10 20.16
C MET A 195 21.16 -15.23 20.92
N HIS A 196 21.18 -16.45 20.39
CA HIS A 196 20.49 -17.64 20.93
C HIS A 196 19.02 -17.38 21.30
N HIS A 197 18.34 -16.59 20.47
CA HIS A 197 16.94 -16.25 20.68
C HIS A 197 16.02 -17.48 20.54
N PRO A 198 14.88 -17.51 21.24
CA PRO A 198 13.89 -18.57 21.06
C PRO A 198 13.36 -18.60 19.63
N ILE A 199 12.99 -19.79 19.16
CA ILE A 199 12.58 -20.04 17.77
C ILE A 199 11.13 -20.51 17.73
N ILE A 200 10.35 -20.00 16.77
CA ILE A 200 9.04 -20.53 16.42
C ILE A 200 9.07 -20.95 14.96
N ILE A 201 8.59 -22.17 14.70
CA ILE A 201 8.48 -22.68 13.33
C ILE A 201 7.01 -22.61 12.91
N ILE A 202 6.74 -21.95 11.80
CA ILE A 202 5.43 -21.88 11.18
C ILE A 202 5.51 -22.44 9.77
N GLY A 203 4.39 -22.93 9.24
CA GLY A 203 4.37 -23.42 7.87
C GLY A 203 3.08 -24.10 7.45
N VAL A 204 2.95 -24.28 6.14
CA VAL A 204 1.81 -24.96 5.52
C VAL A 204 2.05 -26.48 5.52
N GLY A 205 1.00 -27.26 5.76
CA GLY A 205 1.05 -28.72 5.67
C GLY A 205 2.03 -29.38 6.66
N PHE A 206 2.76 -30.40 6.20
CA PHE A 206 3.62 -31.24 7.05
C PHE A 206 5.10 -30.81 7.09
N VAL A 207 5.54 -29.95 6.16
CA VAL A 207 6.96 -29.61 5.98
C VAL A 207 7.57 -29.03 7.27
N LYS A 208 6.86 -28.15 7.96
CA LYS A 208 7.27 -27.61 9.27
C LYS A 208 7.54 -28.69 10.33
N ASN A 209 6.73 -29.75 10.35
CA ASN A 209 6.83 -30.81 11.34
C ASN A 209 8.00 -31.71 11.01
N ASP A 210 8.21 -31.97 9.72
CA ASP A 210 9.34 -32.77 9.24
C ASP A 210 10.66 -32.03 9.43
N PHE A 211 10.69 -30.71 9.21
CA PHE A 211 11.84 -29.88 9.54
C PHE A 211 12.10 -29.85 11.06
N ALA A 212 11.08 -29.74 11.90
CA ALA A 212 11.24 -29.81 13.36
C ALA A 212 11.75 -31.19 13.84
N LYS A 213 11.42 -32.28 13.14
CA LYS A 213 12.03 -33.61 13.38
C LYS A 213 13.49 -33.64 12.92
N PHE A 214 13.78 -33.10 11.74
CA PHE A 214 15.13 -32.97 11.19
C PHE A 214 16.06 -32.22 12.16
N LEU A 215 15.62 -31.07 12.70
CA LEU A 215 16.36 -30.31 13.71
C LEU A 215 16.69 -31.14 14.96
N ARG A 216 15.75 -31.95 15.45
CA ARG A 216 15.98 -32.80 16.63
C ARG A 216 17.06 -33.86 16.41
N ASN A 217 17.27 -34.29 15.17
CA ASN A 217 18.26 -35.29 14.83
C ASN A 217 19.63 -34.68 14.52
N GLU A 218 19.66 -33.58 13.77
CA GLU A 218 20.90 -33.00 13.21
C GLU A 218 21.45 -31.82 14.03
N ALA A 219 20.61 -31.10 14.79
CA ALA A 219 20.98 -29.88 15.51
C ALA A 219 20.23 -29.76 16.86
N THR A 220 20.59 -30.62 17.81
CA THR A 220 19.93 -30.71 19.13
C THR A 220 20.04 -29.43 19.97
N ASP A 221 21.07 -28.62 19.74
CA ASP A 221 21.27 -27.30 20.35
C ASP A 221 20.19 -26.30 19.92
N ILE A 222 19.96 -26.19 18.61
CA ILE A 222 18.93 -25.31 18.04
C ILE A 222 17.53 -25.86 18.36
N ALA A 223 17.34 -27.18 18.29
CA ALA A 223 16.06 -27.83 18.54
C ALA A 223 15.51 -27.53 19.96
N LYS A 224 16.40 -27.39 20.97
CA LYS A 224 16.00 -27.01 22.35
C LYS A 224 15.50 -25.58 22.45
N SER A 225 15.86 -24.72 21.51
CA SER A 225 15.41 -23.32 21.45
C SER A 225 14.08 -23.17 20.73
N VAL A 226 13.55 -24.23 20.10
CA VAL A 226 12.23 -24.22 19.46
C VAL A 226 11.14 -24.23 20.52
N MET A 227 10.41 -23.13 20.62
CA MET A 227 9.29 -22.96 21.57
C MET A 227 8.01 -23.62 21.07
N ASP A 228 7.74 -23.55 19.76
CA ASP A 228 6.45 -23.96 19.21
C ASP A 228 6.53 -24.23 17.70
N VAL A 229 5.60 -25.04 17.21
CA VAL A 229 5.43 -25.35 15.79
C VAL A 229 3.96 -25.15 15.42
N LYS A 230 3.66 -24.16 14.58
CA LYS A 230 2.29 -23.74 14.25
C LYS A 230 1.95 -23.84 12.76
N SER A 231 0.69 -24.07 12.45
CA SER A 231 0.19 -24.11 11.07
C SER A 231 -0.27 -22.73 10.62
N VAL A 232 0.09 -22.36 9.40
CA VAL A 232 -0.40 -21.17 8.68
C VAL A 232 -0.89 -21.57 7.30
N ASN A 233 -1.62 -20.69 6.62
CA ASN A 233 -2.16 -20.92 5.28
C ASN A 233 -1.17 -20.56 4.17
N ASN A 234 -0.20 -19.67 4.44
CA ASN A 234 0.85 -19.28 3.49
C ASN A 234 2.24 -19.54 4.08
N GLY A 235 3.23 -19.88 3.25
CA GLY A 235 4.64 -19.90 3.66
C GLY A 235 5.38 -18.59 3.38
N GLY A 236 6.70 -18.63 3.50
CA GLY A 236 7.56 -17.45 3.30
C GLY A 236 7.21 -16.28 4.23
N THR A 237 7.50 -15.06 3.77
CA THR A 237 7.22 -13.81 4.51
C THR A 237 5.73 -13.62 4.82
N ALA A 238 4.84 -13.96 3.86
CA ALA A 238 3.40 -13.89 4.03
C ALA A 238 2.90 -14.74 5.20
N GLY A 239 3.46 -15.94 5.38
CA GLY A 239 3.17 -16.81 6.53
C GLY A 239 3.51 -16.19 7.87
N ILE A 240 4.62 -15.45 7.96
CA ILE A 240 5.05 -14.77 9.20
C ILE A 240 4.04 -13.71 9.60
N TYR A 241 3.62 -12.89 8.64
CA TYR A 241 2.62 -11.85 8.88
C TYR A 241 1.22 -12.42 9.18
N GLU A 242 0.83 -13.51 8.51
CA GLU A 242 -0.40 -14.24 8.84
C GLU A 242 -0.39 -14.79 10.27
N ALA A 243 0.74 -15.35 10.71
CA ALA A 243 0.87 -15.89 12.07
C ALA A 243 0.72 -14.79 13.13
N LEU A 244 1.23 -13.58 12.86
CA LEU A 244 1.05 -12.44 13.74
C LEU A 244 -0.41 -11.96 13.76
N ARG A 245 -1.05 -11.82 12.59
CA ARG A 245 -2.45 -11.37 12.47
C ARG A 245 -3.49 -12.33 13.04
N SER A 246 -3.32 -13.63 12.79
CA SER A 246 -4.25 -14.65 13.27
C SER A 246 -4.22 -14.84 14.79
N GLY A 247 -3.24 -14.23 15.49
CA GLY A 247 -3.05 -14.42 16.92
C GLY A 247 -2.58 -15.83 17.30
N ILE A 248 -2.19 -16.67 16.33
CA ILE A 248 -1.72 -18.04 16.60
C ILE A 248 -0.43 -18.06 17.44
N LEU A 249 0.30 -16.94 17.45
CA LEU A 249 1.51 -16.74 18.23
C LEU A 249 1.26 -16.08 19.59
N THR A 250 0.06 -15.54 19.87
CA THR A 250 -0.25 -14.79 21.10
C THR A 250 -0.11 -15.63 22.37
N SER A 251 -0.41 -16.94 22.29
CA SER A 251 -0.22 -17.86 23.41
C SER A 251 1.25 -18.09 23.78
N THR A 252 2.11 -17.99 22.77
CA THR A 252 3.52 -18.39 22.82
C THR A 252 4.43 -17.20 23.06
N ILE A 253 4.08 -16.05 22.48
CA ILE A 253 4.78 -14.77 22.57
C ILE A 253 3.94 -13.83 23.45
N LYS A 254 4.02 -13.99 24.77
CA LYS A 254 3.34 -13.10 25.71
C LYS A 254 4.07 -11.77 25.81
N LYS A 255 3.35 -10.64 25.73
CA LYS A 255 3.87 -9.28 25.86
C LYS A 255 4.93 -8.95 24.79
N ASN A 256 4.52 -8.99 23.53
CA ASN A 256 5.34 -8.50 22.43
C ASN A 256 4.60 -7.38 21.72
N ARG A 257 5.29 -6.25 21.56
CA ARG A 257 4.71 -5.04 20.99
C ARG A 257 4.14 -5.24 19.58
N VAL A 258 4.76 -6.09 18.75
CA VAL A 258 4.28 -6.35 17.39
C VAL A 258 2.90 -6.98 17.43
N ILE A 259 2.65 -7.89 18.38
CA ILE A 259 1.35 -8.54 18.54
C ILE A 259 0.31 -7.53 19.02
N GLU A 260 0.65 -6.69 20.00
CA GLU A 260 -0.25 -5.65 20.49
C GLU A 260 -0.63 -4.65 19.36
N GLU A 261 0.34 -4.23 18.55
CA GLU A 261 0.09 -3.35 17.39
C GLU A 261 -0.79 -4.05 16.34
N THR A 262 -0.55 -5.34 16.10
CA THR A 262 -1.36 -6.14 15.16
C THR A 262 -2.81 -6.25 15.64
N GLU A 263 -3.02 -6.56 16.92
CA GLU A 263 -4.36 -6.69 17.52
C GLU A 263 -5.15 -5.37 17.44
N ILE A 264 -4.49 -4.23 17.65
CA ILE A 264 -5.10 -2.90 17.51
C ILE A 264 -5.57 -2.65 16.08
N ILE A 265 -4.75 -2.99 15.07
CA ILE A 265 -5.12 -2.82 13.66
C ILE A 265 -6.25 -3.78 13.28
N GLU A 266 -6.18 -5.05 13.67
CA GLU A 266 -7.23 -6.04 13.42
C GLU A 266 -8.56 -5.64 14.06
N GLU A 267 -8.52 -5.05 15.26
CA GLU A 267 -9.71 -4.49 15.90
C GLU A 267 -10.35 -3.38 15.03
N ILE A 268 -9.55 -2.45 14.54
CA ILE A 268 -10.01 -1.37 13.64
C ILE A 268 -10.62 -1.94 12.36
N LEU A 269 -9.91 -2.86 11.70
CA LEU A 269 -10.36 -3.47 10.44
C LEU A 269 -11.64 -4.29 10.64
N LYS A 270 -11.78 -4.98 11.77
CA LYS A 270 -12.98 -5.74 12.13
C LYS A 270 -14.19 -4.83 12.30
N ARG A 271 -14.05 -3.70 13.01
CA ARG A 271 -15.14 -2.72 13.17
C ARG A 271 -15.52 -2.10 11.82
N LEU A 272 -14.53 -1.76 10.99
CA LEU A 272 -14.75 -1.21 9.64
C LEU A 272 -15.43 -2.21 8.71
N GLY A 273 -15.03 -3.48 8.74
CA GLY A 273 -15.58 -4.54 7.89
C GLY A 273 -17.05 -4.85 8.20
N LYS A 274 -17.47 -4.65 9.45
CA LYS A 274 -18.87 -4.75 9.89
C LYS A 274 -19.71 -3.51 9.62
N GLY A 275 -19.08 -2.39 9.21
CA GLY A 275 -19.76 -1.11 9.06
C GLY A 275 -20.20 -0.50 10.39
N GLU A 276 -19.50 -0.78 11.49
CA GLU A 276 -19.79 -0.17 12.78
C GLU A 276 -19.46 1.33 12.75
N ALA A 277 -20.34 2.17 13.29
CA ALA A 277 -20.10 3.64 13.39
C ALA A 277 -19.09 4.02 14.48
N THR A 278 -18.58 3.03 15.24
CA THR A 278 -17.65 3.18 16.37
C THR A 278 -16.17 3.22 15.94
N VAL A 279 -15.92 3.35 14.63
CA VAL A 279 -14.58 3.48 14.05
C VAL A 279 -14.60 4.56 12.98
N THR A 280 -13.58 5.42 13.00
CA THR A 280 -13.40 6.48 12.01
C THR A 280 -11.92 6.58 11.62
N TYR A 281 -11.64 7.21 10.49
CA TYR A 281 -10.28 7.38 9.96
C TYR A 281 -10.18 8.69 9.16
N GLY A 282 -8.96 9.20 9.00
CA GLY A 282 -8.68 10.46 8.33
C GLY A 282 -8.73 11.67 9.27
N PHE A 283 -7.98 12.72 8.96
CA PHE A 283 -7.78 13.89 9.83
C PHE A 283 -9.10 14.56 10.23
N ALA A 284 -9.95 14.91 9.26
CA ALA A 284 -11.18 15.66 9.52
C ALA A 284 -12.17 14.91 10.43
N GLU A 285 -12.44 13.64 10.13
CA GLU A 285 -13.38 12.85 10.94
C GLU A 285 -12.81 12.50 12.31
N THR A 286 -11.50 12.27 12.40
CA THR A 286 -10.82 12.03 13.69
C THR A 286 -10.83 13.29 14.56
N GLU A 287 -10.62 14.47 14.00
CA GLU A 287 -10.70 15.74 14.72
C GLU A 287 -12.12 15.97 15.27
N LYS A 288 -13.16 15.72 14.47
CA LYS A 288 -14.55 15.81 14.93
C LYS A 288 -14.80 14.86 16.11
N ALA A 289 -14.38 13.59 15.99
CA ALA A 289 -14.53 12.61 17.06
C ALA A 289 -13.77 13.02 18.33
N ALA A 290 -12.55 13.57 18.19
CA ALA A 290 -11.75 14.09 19.29
C ALA A 290 -12.44 15.25 20.01
N LYS A 291 -13.00 16.20 19.26
CA LYS A 291 -13.79 17.33 19.78
C LYS A 291 -15.06 16.88 20.50
N LEU A 292 -15.68 15.79 20.07
CA LEU A 292 -16.82 15.18 20.76
C LEU A 292 -16.41 14.32 21.96
N GLY A 293 -15.13 13.96 22.10
CA GLY A 293 -14.65 13.08 23.16
C GLY A 293 -15.02 11.61 22.96
N ALA A 294 -15.36 11.22 21.73
CA ALA A 294 -15.75 9.86 21.39
C ALA A 294 -14.56 8.92 21.11
N VAL A 295 -13.32 9.44 21.14
CA VAL A 295 -12.13 8.67 20.80
C VAL A 295 -11.61 7.92 22.02
N GLU A 296 -11.89 6.61 22.06
CA GLU A 296 -11.31 5.69 23.06
C GLU A 296 -9.80 5.47 22.83
N LYS A 297 -9.42 5.20 21.57
CA LYS A 297 -8.05 4.87 21.17
C LYS A 297 -7.76 5.49 19.80
N LEU A 298 -6.79 6.39 19.75
CA LEU A 298 -6.23 6.93 18.50
C LEU A 298 -5.06 6.06 18.05
N VAL A 299 -5.05 5.71 16.77
CA VAL A 299 -3.95 4.97 16.15
C VAL A 299 -3.29 5.85 15.10
N VAL A 300 -1.98 6.07 15.24
CA VAL A 300 -1.20 6.93 14.35
C VAL A 300 -0.02 6.15 13.80
N ALA A 301 0.14 6.11 12.48
CA ALA A 301 1.35 5.56 11.88
C ALA A 301 2.54 6.49 12.16
N ASP A 302 3.69 5.92 12.54
CA ASP A 302 4.90 6.69 12.82
C ASP A 302 5.35 7.56 11.61
N SER A 303 5.16 7.06 10.39
CA SER A 303 5.46 7.82 9.17
C SER A 303 4.58 9.05 9.02
N THR A 304 3.31 9.03 9.47
CA THR A 304 2.42 10.19 9.42
C THR A 304 2.92 11.27 10.37
N LEU A 305 3.38 10.89 11.56
CA LEU A 305 3.99 11.82 12.51
C LEU A 305 5.30 12.42 12.00
N ARG A 306 6.05 11.66 11.18
CA ARG A 306 7.41 12.00 10.73
C ARG A 306 7.47 12.74 9.41
N LYS A 307 6.54 12.45 8.50
CA LYS A 307 6.50 13.00 7.14
C LYS A 307 5.44 14.09 6.97
N ALA A 308 4.61 14.35 8.00
CA ALA A 308 3.69 15.48 7.99
C ALA A 308 4.45 16.80 7.78
N ASP A 309 3.87 17.68 6.98
CA ASP A 309 4.32 19.06 6.92
C ASP A 309 4.03 19.78 8.25
N ASP A 310 4.49 21.03 8.36
CA ASP A 310 4.35 21.76 9.62
C ASP A 310 2.87 22.01 9.98
N GLU A 311 1.95 22.08 9.02
CA GLU A 311 0.51 22.31 9.27
C GLU A 311 -0.16 21.02 9.78
N ASP A 312 -0.01 19.92 9.05
CA ASP A 312 -0.54 18.61 9.42
C ASP A 312 0.02 18.12 10.75
N ARG A 313 1.29 18.39 11.03
CA ARG A 313 1.92 18.02 12.30
C ARG A 313 1.30 18.78 13.48
N LEU A 314 1.10 20.09 13.34
CA LEU A 314 0.47 20.91 14.38
C LEU A 314 -1.00 20.51 14.59
N LEU A 315 -1.70 20.14 13.51
CA LEU A 315 -3.06 19.60 13.60
C LEU A 315 -3.07 18.26 14.36
N LEU A 316 -2.16 17.34 14.02
CA LEU A 316 -2.04 16.04 14.67
C LEU A 316 -1.72 16.19 16.16
N GLU A 317 -0.76 17.04 16.52
CA GLU A 317 -0.42 17.32 17.92
C GLU A 317 -1.61 17.87 18.71
N ARG A 318 -2.44 18.71 18.08
CA ARG A 318 -3.67 19.24 18.69
C ARG A 318 -4.70 18.13 18.93
N ILE A 319 -4.95 17.30 17.92
CA ILE A 319 -5.87 16.15 18.02
C ILE A 319 -5.42 15.20 19.13
N MET A 320 -4.13 14.84 19.15
CA MET A 320 -3.54 13.99 20.18
C MET A 320 -3.75 14.59 21.59
N LYS A 321 -3.48 15.89 21.75
CA LYS A 321 -3.66 16.58 23.03
C LYS A 321 -5.12 16.62 23.48
N GLU A 322 -6.06 16.88 22.59
CA GLU A 322 -7.51 16.85 22.89
C GLU A 322 -7.96 15.47 23.36
N ILE A 323 -7.48 14.41 22.70
CA ILE A 323 -7.82 13.02 23.04
C ILE A 323 -7.25 12.64 24.41
N GLU A 324 -5.99 12.99 24.70
CA GLU A 324 -5.39 12.75 26.01
C GLU A 324 -6.15 13.47 27.14
N GLN A 325 -6.55 14.72 26.92
CA GLN A 325 -7.33 15.51 27.89
C GLN A 325 -8.69 14.86 28.21
N LYS A 326 -9.23 14.06 27.29
CA LYS A 326 -10.49 13.33 27.44
C LYS A 326 -10.29 11.86 27.79
N ASN A 327 -9.09 11.49 28.28
CA ASN A 327 -8.70 10.14 28.70
C ASN A 327 -8.65 9.09 27.57
N GLY A 328 -8.65 9.52 26.30
CA GLY A 328 -8.38 8.63 25.18
C GLY A 328 -6.92 8.18 25.19
N LYS A 329 -6.66 6.98 24.65
CA LYS A 329 -5.32 6.40 24.53
C LYS A 329 -4.74 6.69 23.15
N ILE A 330 -3.43 6.88 23.06
CA ILE A 330 -2.73 7.07 21.79
C ILE A 330 -1.76 5.92 21.57
N ALA A 331 -1.94 5.21 20.46
CA ALA A 331 -1.02 4.20 19.98
C ALA A 331 -0.34 4.68 18.71
N ILE A 332 0.97 4.90 18.77
CA ILE A 332 1.79 5.14 17.58
C ILE A 332 2.34 3.79 17.12
N ILE A 333 1.97 3.38 15.91
CA ILE A 333 2.28 2.09 15.30
C ILE A 333 3.40 2.26 14.27
N SER A 334 4.33 1.31 14.23
CA SER A 334 5.41 1.34 13.26
C SER A 334 4.89 1.10 11.84
N THR A 335 5.34 1.89 10.87
CA THR A 335 5.05 1.63 9.45
C THR A 335 5.82 0.44 8.88
N GLU A 336 6.78 -0.09 9.63
CA GLU A 336 7.48 -1.32 9.29
C GLU A 336 6.66 -2.58 9.64
N HIS A 337 5.52 -2.40 10.31
CA HIS A 337 4.46 -3.39 10.38
C HIS A 337 3.67 -3.46 9.05
N GLU A 338 3.08 -4.61 8.73
CA GLU A 338 2.35 -4.87 7.47
C GLU A 338 1.31 -3.79 7.14
N ALA A 339 0.69 -3.18 8.16
CA ALA A 339 -0.27 -2.09 8.02
C ALA A 339 0.31 -0.81 7.37
N GLY A 340 1.58 -0.46 7.65
CA GLY A 340 2.26 0.67 7.00
C GLY A 340 2.75 0.32 5.59
N ALA A 341 3.19 -0.93 5.40
CA ALA A 341 3.58 -1.45 4.10
C ALA A 341 2.40 -1.46 3.10
N ILE A 342 1.17 -1.72 3.57
CA ILE A 342 -0.04 -1.65 2.73
C ILE A 342 -0.25 -0.23 2.18
N ILE A 343 -0.06 0.80 2.99
CA ILE A 343 -0.22 2.20 2.54
C ILE A 343 0.85 2.58 1.52
N GLU A 344 2.11 2.20 1.76
CA GLU A 344 3.18 2.42 0.79
C GLU A 344 2.98 1.63 -0.50
N PHE A 345 2.51 0.38 -0.38
CA PHE A 345 2.09 -0.45 -1.50
C PHE A 345 1.00 0.23 -2.32
N PHE A 346 -0.06 0.75 -1.70
CA PHE A 346 -1.11 1.49 -2.39
C PHE A 346 -0.60 2.73 -3.12
N ARG A 347 0.31 3.50 -2.51
CA ARG A 347 0.96 4.63 -3.17
C ARG A 347 1.75 4.19 -4.40
N LYS A 348 2.56 3.12 -4.31
CA LYS A 348 3.30 2.57 -5.45
C LYS A 348 2.35 2.09 -6.56
N THR A 349 1.28 1.37 -6.20
CA THR A 349 0.27 0.91 -7.14
C THR A 349 -0.44 2.07 -7.84
N LEU A 350 -0.79 3.14 -7.11
CA LEU A 350 -1.38 4.35 -7.69
C LEU A 350 -0.42 5.02 -8.69
N THR A 351 0.88 5.12 -8.38
CA THR A 351 1.86 5.68 -9.32
C THR A 351 1.92 4.88 -10.61
N SER A 352 1.98 3.54 -10.53
CA SER A 352 1.97 2.68 -11.73
C SER A 352 0.63 2.74 -12.48
N LEU A 353 -0.50 2.85 -11.77
CA LEU A 353 -1.81 3.00 -12.38
C LEU A 353 -1.92 4.34 -13.13
N ARG A 354 -1.43 5.44 -12.55
CA ARG A 354 -1.37 6.77 -13.19
C ARG A 354 -0.60 6.71 -14.51
N GLN A 355 0.59 6.11 -14.51
CA GLN A 355 1.42 5.98 -15.71
C GLN A 355 0.71 5.32 -16.88
N VAL A 356 -0.15 4.34 -16.62
CA VAL A 356 -0.91 3.65 -17.67
C VAL A 356 -2.19 4.41 -18.02
N TRP A 357 -2.87 4.98 -17.02
CA TRP A 357 -4.18 5.61 -17.19
C TRP A 357 -4.09 6.98 -17.86
N ASP A 358 -3.06 7.79 -17.58
CA ASP A 358 -2.89 9.15 -18.14
C ASP A 358 -2.83 9.16 -19.67
N CYS A 359 -2.46 8.04 -20.31
CA CYS A 359 -2.38 7.93 -21.76
C CYS A 359 -3.73 7.66 -22.44
N MET A 360 -4.66 6.96 -21.77
CA MET A 360 -5.84 6.37 -22.41
C MET A 360 -7.16 6.76 -21.73
N HIS A 361 -7.13 7.13 -20.45
CA HIS A 361 -8.30 7.42 -19.62
C HIS A 361 -9.40 6.34 -19.65
N HIS A 362 -9.01 5.08 -19.86
CA HIS A 362 -9.96 3.98 -19.93
C HIS A 362 -10.61 3.68 -18.57
N PRO A 363 -11.82 3.06 -18.58
CA PRO A 363 -12.44 2.59 -17.36
C PRO A 363 -11.59 1.55 -16.63
N ILE A 364 -11.64 1.58 -15.30
CA ILE A 364 -10.80 0.77 -14.42
C ILE A 364 -11.66 -0.27 -13.70
N ILE A 365 -11.20 -1.51 -13.66
CA ILE A 365 -11.76 -2.55 -12.81
C ILE A 365 -10.66 -3.01 -11.85
N ILE A 366 -10.96 -3.04 -10.55
CA ILE A 366 -10.01 -3.48 -9.53
C ILE A 366 -10.35 -4.93 -9.16
N ILE A 367 -9.38 -5.83 -9.32
CA ILE A 367 -9.53 -7.23 -8.92
C ILE A 367 -8.48 -7.60 -7.88
N GLY A 368 -8.85 -8.42 -6.91
CA GLY A 368 -7.89 -8.89 -5.90
C GLY A 368 -8.45 -9.84 -4.86
N VAL A 369 -7.53 -10.43 -4.11
CA VAL A 369 -7.80 -11.34 -3.00
C VAL A 369 -8.21 -10.59 -1.73
N GLY A 370 -9.10 -11.19 -0.94
CA GLY A 370 -9.49 -10.67 0.38
C GLY A 370 -10.03 -9.23 0.35
N PHE A 371 -9.72 -8.45 1.40
CA PHE A 371 -10.23 -7.08 1.57
C PHE A 371 -9.34 -6.00 0.93
N VAL A 372 -8.09 -6.32 0.59
CA VAL A 372 -7.08 -5.35 0.11
C VAL A 372 -7.55 -4.55 -1.12
N LYS A 373 -8.28 -5.18 -2.05
CA LYS A 373 -8.87 -4.49 -3.21
C LYS A 373 -9.88 -3.40 -2.83
N ASN A 374 -10.66 -3.64 -1.77
CA ASN A 374 -11.68 -2.72 -1.31
C ASN A 374 -11.02 -1.55 -0.60
N ASP A 375 -9.97 -1.84 0.16
CA ASP A 375 -9.17 -0.82 0.85
C ASP A 375 -8.41 0.03 -0.16
N PHE A 376 -7.87 -0.55 -1.24
CA PHE A 376 -7.27 0.21 -2.33
C PHE A 376 -8.30 1.08 -3.06
N ALA A 377 -9.50 0.57 -3.32
CA ALA A 377 -10.57 1.36 -3.93
C ALA A 377 -10.98 2.56 -3.04
N LYS A 378 -11.02 2.38 -1.71
CA LYS A 378 -11.24 3.48 -0.75
C LYS A 378 -10.07 4.47 -0.75
N PHE A 379 -8.84 3.97 -0.76
CA PHE A 379 -7.63 4.79 -0.85
C PHE A 379 -7.64 5.70 -2.09
N LEU A 380 -8.00 5.17 -3.26
CA LEU A 380 -8.14 5.96 -4.49
C LEU A 380 -9.14 7.10 -4.34
N ARG A 381 -10.29 6.87 -3.68
CA ARG A 381 -11.30 7.92 -3.47
C ARG A 381 -10.78 9.09 -2.63
N ASN A 382 -9.85 8.85 -1.73
CA ASN A 382 -9.29 9.89 -0.86
C ASN A 382 -8.10 10.60 -1.53
N GLU A 383 -7.21 9.86 -2.18
CA GLU A 383 -5.91 10.37 -2.63
C GLU A 383 -5.88 10.71 -4.13
N ALA A 384 -6.79 10.16 -4.94
CA ALA A 384 -6.82 10.31 -6.40
C ALA A 384 -8.27 10.29 -6.93
N THR A 385 -9.03 11.33 -6.59
CA THR A 385 -10.46 11.45 -6.94
C THR A 385 -10.74 11.41 -8.44
N ASP A 386 -9.78 11.85 -9.27
CA ASP A 386 -9.81 11.78 -10.72
C ASP A 386 -9.84 10.33 -11.23
N ILE A 387 -8.92 9.51 -10.73
CA ILE A 387 -8.83 8.08 -11.10
C ILE A 387 -9.97 7.29 -10.47
N ALA A 388 -10.34 7.61 -9.23
CA ALA A 388 -11.39 6.92 -8.51
C ALA A 388 -12.75 6.97 -9.23
N LYS A 389 -13.04 8.07 -9.95
CA LYS A 389 -14.25 8.20 -10.77
C LYS A 389 -14.28 7.25 -11.97
N SER A 390 -13.12 6.83 -12.45
CA SER A 390 -12.99 5.89 -13.56
C SER A 390 -13.11 4.43 -13.13
N VAL A 391 -13.18 4.15 -11.82
CA VAL A 391 -13.33 2.79 -11.30
C VAL A 391 -14.79 2.35 -11.44
N MET A 392 -15.04 1.39 -12.34
CA MET A 392 -16.37 0.85 -12.61
C MET A 392 -16.81 -0.22 -11.61
N ASP A 393 -15.88 -1.07 -11.15
CA ASP A 393 -16.21 -2.21 -10.31
C ASP A 393 -14.98 -2.73 -9.54
N VAL A 394 -15.27 -3.45 -8.45
CA VAL A 394 -14.27 -4.08 -7.59
C VAL A 394 -14.68 -5.54 -7.36
N LYS A 395 -13.89 -6.50 -7.84
CA LYS A 395 -14.24 -7.94 -7.83
C LYS A 395 -13.21 -8.81 -7.11
N SER A 396 -13.70 -9.87 -6.47
CA SER A 396 -12.88 -10.85 -5.77
C SER A 396 -12.35 -11.91 -6.74
N VAL A 397 -11.08 -12.25 -6.59
CA VAL A 397 -10.42 -13.40 -7.25
C VAL A 397 -9.62 -14.18 -6.21
N ASN A 398 -9.23 -15.41 -6.53
CA ASN A 398 -8.46 -16.26 -5.62
C ASN A 398 -6.96 -15.96 -5.63
N ASN A 399 -6.45 -15.32 -6.69
CA ASN A 399 -5.02 -14.97 -6.82
C ASN A 399 -4.82 -13.51 -7.24
N GLY A 400 -3.72 -12.89 -6.79
CA GLY A 400 -3.29 -11.57 -7.26
C GLY A 400 -2.50 -11.62 -8.57
N GLY A 401 -2.15 -10.44 -9.11
CA GLY A 401 -1.30 -10.32 -10.30
C GLY A 401 -1.93 -10.84 -11.59
N THR A 402 -1.08 -11.29 -12.54
CA THR A 402 -1.52 -11.74 -13.87
C THR A 402 -2.42 -12.97 -13.81
N ALA A 403 -2.17 -13.90 -12.88
CA ALA A 403 -3.00 -15.08 -12.67
C ALA A 403 -4.45 -14.68 -12.31
N GLY A 404 -4.62 -13.68 -11.43
CA GLY A 404 -5.92 -13.13 -11.07
C GLY A 404 -6.66 -12.52 -12.26
N ILE A 405 -5.96 -11.84 -13.17
CA ILE A 405 -6.55 -11.27 -14.39
C ILE A 405 -7.14 -12.37 -15.27
N TYR A 406 -6.36 -13.42 -15.56
CA TYR A 406 -6.85 -14.54 -16.38
C TYR A 406 -7.96 -15.33 -15.70
N GLU A 407 -7.94 -15.45 -14.38
CA GLU A 407 -9.04 -16.03 -13.60
C GLU A 407 -10.33 -15.21 -13.73
N ALA A 408 -10.25 -13.89 -13.57
CA ALA A 408 -11.40 -13.00 -13.68
C ALA A 408 -12.04 -13.03 -15.08
N LEU A 409 -11.22 -13.10 -16.12
CA LEU A 409 -11.68 -13.23 -17.50
C LEU A 409 -12.35 -14.58 -17.77
N ARG A 410 -11.74 -15.68 -17.30
CA ARG A 410 -12.29 -17.03 -17.51
C ARG A 410 -13.55 -17.30 -16.70
N SER A 411 -13.64 -16.79 -15.48
CA SER A 411 -14.80 -16.99 -14.59
C SER A 411 -16.02 -16.18 -15.01
N GLY A 412 -15.86 -15.20 -15.91
CA GLY A 412 -16.94 -14.29 -16.32
C GLY A 412 -17.39 -13.32 -15.22
N ILE A 413 -16.63 -13.19 -14.12
CA ILE A 413 -16.98 -12.27 -13.03
C ILE A 413 -16.99 -10.80 -13.48
N LEU A 414 -16.31 -10.51 -14.58
CA LEU A 414 -16.27 -9.19 -15.22
C LEU A 414 -17.33 -8.99 -16.31
N THR A 415 -18.08 -10.03 -16.68
CA THR A 415 -18.98 -10.00 -17.83
C THR A 415 -20.10 -8.96 -17.65
N SER A 416 -20.67 -8.84 -16.45
CA SER A 416 -21.72 -7.85 -16.18
C SER A 416 -21.18 -6.41 -16.27
N THR A 417 -19.95 -6.18 -15.78
CA THR A 417 -19.29 -4.88 -15.85
C THR A 417 -18.94 -4.50 -17.29
N ILE A 418 -18.38 -5.43 -18.06
CA ILE A 418 -18.03 -5.22 -19.48
C ILE A 418 -19.31 -4.99 -20.31
N LYS A 419 -20.38 -5.75 -20.06
CA LYS A 419 -21.68 -5.52 -20.70
C LYS A 419 -22.21 -4.11 -20.42
N LYS A 420 -22.15 -3.64 -19.17
CA LYS A 420 -22.55 -2.27 -18.82
C LYS A 420 -21.75 -1.23 -19.61
N ASN A 421 -20.43 -1.41 -19.73
CA ASN A 421 -19.61 -0.50 -20.53
C ASN A 421 -20.05 -0.47 -22.01
N ARG A 422 -20.30 -1.64 -22.60
CA ARG A 422 -20.80 -1.75 -23.97
C ARG A 422 -22.16 -1.06 -24.15
N VAL A 423 -23.10 -1.24 -23.22
CA VAL A 423 -24.41 -0.57 -23.27
C VAL A 423 -24.26 0.96 -23.23
N ILE A 424 -23.31 1.48 -22.46
CA ILE A 424 -23.02 2.93 -22.42
C ILE A 424 -22.52 3.41 -23.78
N GLU A 425 -21.50 2.75 -24.35
CA GLU A 425 -20.96 3.09 -25.68
C GLU A 425 -22.03 3.02 -26.79
N GLU A 426 -22.85 1.98 -26.78
CA GLU A 426 -23.96 1.82 -27.73
C GLU A 426 -25.01 2.93 -27.57
N THR A 427 -25.30 3.34 -26.33
CA THR A 427 -26.24 4.44 -26.04
C THR A 427 -25.70 5.78 -26.50
N GLU A 428 -24.43 6.09 -26.27
CA GLU A 428 -23.80 7.34 -26.73
C GLU A 428 -23.87 7.50 -28.26
N ILE A 429 -23.63 6.41 -29.00
CA ILE A 429 -23.72 6.43 -30.47
C ILE A 429 -25.15 6.74 -30.93
N ILE A 430 -26.16 6.13 -30.31
CA ILE A 430 -27.57 6.35 -30.66
C ILE A 430 -28.06 7.74 -30.26
N GLU A 431 -27.67 8.24 -29.08
CA GLU A 431 -28.00 9.60 -28.64
C GLU A 431 -27.38 10.65 -29.56
N GLU A 432 -26.15 10.44 -30.05
CA GLU A 432 -25.54 11.33 -31.04
C GLU A 432 -26.31 11.31 -32.38
N ILE A 433 -26.75 10.14 -32.87
CA ILE A 433 -27.61 10.04 -34.06
C ILE A 433 -28.90 10.82 -33.86
N LEU A 434 -29.60 10.60 -32.75
CA LEU A 434 -30.88 11.27 -32.45
C LEU A 434 -30.72 12.78 -32.29
N LYS A 435 -29.62 13.22 -31.68
CA LYS A 435 -29.29 14.64 -31.53
C LYS A 435 -29.09 15.33 -32.88
N ARG A 436 -28.36 14.70 -33.81
CA ARG A 436 -28.17 15.25 -35.17
C ARG A 436 -29.48 15.29 -35.95
N LEU A 437 -30.29 14.23 -35.84
CA LEU A 437 -31.61 14.17 -36.46
C LEU A 437 -32.55 15.26 -35.92
N GLY A 438 -32.60 15.42 -34.59
CA GLY A 438 -33.42 16.44 -33.93
C GLY A 438 -33.03 17.87 -34.28
N LYS A 439 -31.77 18.10 -34.69
CA LYS A 439 -31.26 19.39 -35.18
C LYS A 439 -31.41 19.58 -36.69
N GLY A 440 -31.86 18.56 -37.43
CA GLY A 440 -31.91 18.59 -38.89
C GLY A 440 -30.54 18.65 -39.56
N GLU A 441 -29.50 18.12 -38.91
CA GLU A 441 -28.16 18.07 -39.50
C GLU A 441 -28.13 17.07 -40.67
N ALA A 442 -27.56 17.47 -41.81
CA ALA A 442 -27.48 16.61 -42.99
C ALA A 442 -26.36 15.54 -42.92
N THR A 443 -25.66 15.44 -41.78
CA THR A 443 -24.53 14.51 -41.53
C THR A 443 -24.97 13.24 -40.79
N VAL A 444 -26.26 12.90 -40.86
CA VAL A 444 -26.84 11.68 -40.29
C VAL A 444 -27.91 11.15 -41.23
N THR A 445 -28.04 9.83 -41.30
CA THR A 445 -29.08 9.15 -42.07
C THR A 445 -29.58 7.91 -41.34
N TYR A 446 -30.76 7.42 -41.70
CA TYR A 446 -31.37 6.23 -41.12
C TYR A 446 -32.22 5.47 -42.14
N GLY A 447 -32.46 4.19 -41.88
CA GLY A 447 -33.18 3.29 -42.78
C GLY A 447 -32.34 2.83 -43.98
N PHE A 448 -32.79 1.73 -44.60
CA PHE A 448 -32.05 1.01 -45.65
C PHE A 448 -31.74 1.87 -46.88
N ALA A 449 -32.73 2.52 -47.47
CA ALA A 449 -32.56 3.24 -48.73
C ALA A 449 -31.58 4.43 -48.62
N GLU A 450 -31.74 5.27 -47.60
CA GLU A 450 -30.89 6.46 -47.43
C GLU A 450 -29.47 6.10 -46.97
N THR A 451 -29.33 5.04 -46.17
CA THR A 451 -28.02 4.52 -45.77
C THR A 451 -27.28 3.87 -46.93
N GLU A 452 -27.97 3.16 -47.82
CA GLU A 452 -27.36 2.57 -49.03
C GLU A 452 -26.82 3.68 -49.96
N LYS A 453 -27.58 4.76 -50.18
CA LYS A 453 -27.11 5.91 -50.95
C LYS A 453 -25.86 6.53 -50.32
N ALA A 454 -25.86 6.71 -48.99
CA ALA A 454 -24.71 7.25 -48.28
C ALA A 454 -23.48 6.34 -48.38
N ALA A 455 -23.67 5.02 -48.31
CA ALA A 455 -22.63 4.01 -48.47
C ALA A 455 -22.01 4.07 -49.89
N LYS A 456 -22.85 4.15 -50.94
CA LYS A 456 -22.43 4.29 -52.34
C LYS A 456 -21.62 5.55 -52.60
N LEU A 457 -21.94 6.66 -51.93
CA LEU A 457 -21.17 7.89 -52.02
C LEU A 457 -19.91 7.89 -51.14
N GLY A 458 -19.79 6.94 -50.19
CA GLY A 458 -18.67 6.91 -49.24
C GLY A 458 -18.78 7.97 -48.15
N ALA A 459 -20.00 8.48 -47.91
CA ALA A 459 -20.27 9.46 -46.88
C ALA A 459 -20.26 8.85 -45.48
N VAL A 460 -20.45 7.54 -45.34
CA VAL A 460 -20.58 6.88 -44.03
C VAL A 460 -19.25 6.87 -43.25
N GLU A 461 -19.26 7.48 -42.07
CA GLU A 461 -18.20 7.36 -41.07
C GLU A 461 -18.43 6.13 -40.19
N LYS A 462 -19.64 6.00 -39.64
CA LYS A 462 -20.02 4.93 -38.73
C LYS A 462 -21.44 4.47 -39.03
N LEU A 463 -21.59 3.21 -39.45
CA LEU A 463 -22.84 2.50 -39.57
C LEU A 463 -23.20 1.86 -38.23
N VAL A 464 -24.48 1.89 -37.91
CA VAL A 464 -25.05 1.33 -36.69
C VAL A 464 -26.22 0.44 -37.08
N VAL A 465 -26.18 -0.84 -36.68
CA VAL A 465 -27.13 -1.87 -37.10
C VAL A 465 -27.70 -2.56 -35.86
N ALA A 466 -29.02 -2.67 -35.76
CA ALA A 466 -29.65 -3.43 -34.69
C ALA A 466 -29.39 -4.93 -34.88
N ASP A 467 -29.03 -5.65 -33.81
CA ASP A 467 -28.77 -7.09 -33.86
C ASP A 467 -29.98 -7.90 -34.37
N SER A 468 -31.19 -7.47 -34.03
CA SER A 468 -32.43 -8.08 -34.51
C SER A 468 -32.62 -7.90 -36.02
N THR A 469 -32.17 -6.76 -36.59
CA THR A 469 -32.21 -6.50 -38.04
C THR A 469 -31.27 -7.43 -38.79
N LEU A 470 -30.11 -7.79 -38.21
CA LEU A 470 -29.23 -8.80 -38.77
C LEU A 470 -29.80 -10.23 -38.68
N ARG A 471 -30.49 -10.54 -37.59
CA ARG A 471 -30.97 -11.91 -37.31
C ARG A 471 -32.33 -12.24 -37.92
N LYS A 472 -33.18 -11.23 -38.14
CA LYS A 472 -34.58 -11.39 -38.57
C LYS A 472 -34.87 -10.82 -39.96
N ALA A 473 -33.87 -10.29 -40.67
CA ALA A 473 -34.01 -9.89 -42.05
C ALA A 473 -34.43 -11.09 -42.92
N ASP A 474 -35.32 -10.85 -43.88
CA ASP A 474 -35.58 -11.80 -44.95
C ASP A 474 -34.36 -11.91 -45.89
N ASP A 475 -34.40 -12.84 -46.84
CA ASP A 475 -33.25 -13.11 -47.70
C ASP A 475 -32.86 -11.89 -48.55
N GLU A 476 -33.82 -11.04 -48.93
CA GLU A 476 -33.57 -9.83 -49.72
C GLU A 476 -32.92 -8.73 -48.87
N ASP A 477 -33.49 -8.41 -47.71
CA ASP A 477 -32.97 -7.39 -46.78
C ASP A 477 -31.60 -7.80 -46.24
N ARG A 478 -31.37 -9.09 -46.03
CA ARG A 478 -30.06 -9.61 -45.60
C ARG A 478 -28.99 -9.38 -46.66
N LEU A 479 -29.27 -9.71 -47.92
CA LEU A 479 -28.34 -9.49 -49.03
C LEU A 479 -28.06 -8.00 -49.25
N LEU A 480 -29.07 -7.15 -49.07
CA LEU A 480 -28.91 -5.70 -49.12
C LEU A 480 -28.01 -5.19 -47.99
N LEU A 481 -28.26 -5.64 -46.75
CA LEU A 481 -27.47 -5.25 -45.58
C LEU A 481 -26.01 -5.68 -45.71
N GLU A 482 -25.76 -6.91 -46.15
CA GLU A 482 -24.40 -7.43 -46.41
C GLU A 482 -23.67 -6.58 -47.46
N ARG A 483 -24.38 -6.13 -48.51
CA ARG A 483 -23.82 -5.22 -49.53
C ARG A 483 -23.46 -3.85 -48.94
N ILE A 484 -24.37 -3.25 -48.17
CA ILE A 484 -24.16 -1.96 -47.52
C ILE A 484 -22.94 -2.03 -46.58
N MET A 485 -22.87 -3.05 -45.73
CA MET A 485 -21.74 -3.26 -44.81
C MET A 485 -20.42 -3.37 -45.56
N LYS A 486 -20.38 -4.18 -46.63
CA LYS A 486 -19.18 -4.37 -47.45
C LYS A 486 -18.72 -3.09 -48.14
N GLU A 487 -19.64 -2.30 -48.70
CA GLU A 487 -19.30 -1.01 -49.32
C GLU A 487 -18.71 -0.01 -48.31
N ILE A 488 -19.26 0.00 -47.09
CA ILE A 488 -18.81 0.89 -46.02
C ILE A 488 -17.41 0.49 -45.52
N GLU A 489 -17.17 -0.80 -45.30
CA GLU A 489 -15.84 -1.31 -44.93
C GLU A 489 -14.79 -0.99 -46.01
N GLN A 490 -15.12 -1.20 -47.29
CA GLN A 490 -14.24 -0.87 -48.41
C GLN A 490 -13.87 0.62 -48.46
N LYS A 491 -14.72 1.50 -47.93
CA LYS A 491 -14.50 2.95 -47.86
C LYS A 491 -14.03 3.41 -46.47
N ASN A 492 -13.50 2.48 -45.65
CA ASN A 492 -12.98 2.72 -44.30
C ASN A 492 -14.02 3.26 -43.29
N GLY A 493 -15.31 2.99 -43.50
CA GLY A 493 -16.33 3.26 -42.49
C GLY A 493 -16.33 2.18 -41.40
N LYS A 494 -16.72 2.56 -40.18
CA LYS A 494 -16.83 1.63 -39.04
C LYS A 494 -18.25 1.07 -38.96
N ILE A 495 -18.39 -0.16 -38.50
CA ILE A 495 -19.70 -0.79 -38.28
C ILE A 495 -19.83 -1.14 -36.79
N ALA A 496 -20.96 -0.76 -36.19
CA ALA A 496 -21.33 -1.09 -34.82
C ALA A 496 -22.65 -1.86 -34.80
N ILE A 497 -22.68 -3.00 -34.12
CA ILE A 497 -23.90 -3.79 -33.93
C ILE A 497 -24.46 -3.48 -32.54
N ILE A 498 -25.68 -2.97 -32.49
CA ILE A 498 -26.37 -2.53 -31.26
C ILE A 498 -27.31 -3.61 -30.78
N SER A 499 -27.25 -3.94 -29.51
CA SER A 499 -28.16 -4.90 -28.91
C SER A 499 -29.55 -4.32 -28.74
N THR A 500 -30.57 -5.09 -29.12
CA THR A 500 -31.98 -4.71 -28.93
C THR A 500 -32.52 -4.99 -27.54
N GLU A 501 -31.65 -5.47 -26.62
CA GLU A 501 -31.99 -5.76 -25.22
C GLU A 501 -32.03 -4.51 -24.31
N HIS A 502 -31.72 -3.32 -24.83
CA HIS A 502 -31.80 -2.05 -24.10
C HIS A 502 -32.39 -0.90 -24.94
N GLU A 503 -32.67 0.23 -24.28
CA GLU A 503 -33.41 1.37 -24.84
C GLU A 503 -32.79 1.89 -26.15
N ALA A 504 -31.46 2.00 -26.24
CA ALA A 504 -30.79 2.46 -27.44
C ALA A 504 -31.06 1.57 -28.66
N GLY A 505 -31.10 0.25 -28.48
CA GLY A 505 -31.48 -0.68 -29.55
C GLY A 505 -32.96 -0.56 -29.94
N ALA A 506 -33.85 -0.34 -28.97
CA ALA A 506 -35.27 -0.09 -29.26
C ALA A 506 -35.48 1.20 -30.06
N LYS A 507 -34.75 2.27 -29.72
CA LYS A 507 -34.72 3.54 -30.48
C LYS A 507 -34.21 3.32 -31.91
N LEU A 508 -33.16 2.52 -32.10
CA LEU A 508 -32.63 2.20 -33.42
C LEU A 508 -33.62 1.40 -34.27
N ILE A 509 -34.36 0.44 -33.68
CA ILE A 509 -35.45 -0.25 -34.39
C ILE A 509 -36.52 0.74 -34.87
N ALA A 510 -36.91 1.70 -34.02
CA ALA A 510 -37.88 2.73 -34.40
C ALA A 510 -37.41 3.61 -35.57
N LEU A 511 -36.10 3.72 -35.78
CA LEU A 511 -35.47 4.40 -36.93
C LEU A 511 -35.29 3.47 -38.16
N GLY A 512 -35.94 2.31 -38.19
CA GLY A 512 -35.84 1.36 -39.32
C GLY A 512 -34.68 0.38 -39.20
N GLY A 513 -34.14 0.16 -37.99
CA GLY A 513 -33.18 -0.90 -37.69
C GLY A 513 -31.72 -0.61 -38.06
N ILE A 514 -31.47 0.42 -38.87
CA ILE A 514 -30.13 0.91 -39.19
C ILE A 514 -30.05 2.43 -39.17
N GLY A 515 -28.87 2.96 -38.84
CA GLY A 515 -28.55 4.38 -38.88
C GLY A 515 -27.08 4.61 -39.17
N ALA A 516 -26.72 5.78 -39.68
CA ALA A 516 -25.33 6.10 -39.99
C ALA A 516 -24.99 7.57 -39.69
N LEU A 517 -23.82 7.76 -39.09
CA LEU A 517 -23.15 9.05 -38.99
C LEU A 517 -22.29 9.25 -40.24
N LEU A 518 -22.42 10.42 -40.85
CA LEU A 518 -21.77 10.75 -42.12
C LEU A 518 -20.59 11.72 -41.90
N ARG A 519 -19.54 11.55 -42.69
CA ARG A 519 -18.35 12.43 -42.76
C ARG A 519 -18.68 13.78 -43.39
N TYR A 520 -19.65 13.80 -44.31
CA TYR A 520 -20.12 14.97 -45.02
C TYR A 520 -21.59 14.82 -45.39
N ALA A 521 -22.27 15.94 -45.63
CA ALA A 521 -23.68 15.97 -45.98
C ALA A 521 -23.95 15.42 -47.39
N LEU A 522 -25.05 14.70 -47.57
CA LEU A 522 -25.46 14.23 -48.90
C LEU A 522 -26.02 15.40 -49.74
N PRO A 523 -25.76 15.46 -51.05
CA PRO A 523 -26.38 16.45 -51.92
C PRO A 523 -27.89 16.21 -51.97
N THR A 524 -28.68 17.19 -51.54
CA THR A 524 -30.14 17.15 -51.68
C THR A 524 -30.50 17.40 -53.14
N HIS A 525 -31.15 16.44 -53.81
CA HIS A 525 -31.82 16.72 -55.07
C HIS A 525 -33.06 17.59 -54.79
N ASN A 526 -32.87 18.91 -54.78
CA ASN A 526 -33.92 19.88 -55.04
C ASN A 526 -33.42 20.82 -56.15
N SER A 527 -33.50 20.33 -57.38
CA SER A 527 -33.65 21.17 -58.56
C SER A 527 -34.84 20.59 -59.32
N SER A 528 -36.02 21.10 -58.98
CA SER A 528 -37.18 21.04 -59.85
C SER A 528 -36.78 21.57 -61.22
N LEU A 529 -36.88 20.69 -62.21
CA LEU A 529 -37.13 21.08 -63.59
C LEU A 529 -38.46 21.83 -63.61
N GLU A 530 -38.43 23.14 -63.78
CA GLU A 530 -39.49 23.95 -64.36
C GLU A 530 -38.80 25.20 -64.97
N ASP A 531 -39.11 25.42 -66.25
CA ASP A 531 -38.59 26.37 -67.26
C ASP A 531 -37.79 27.63 -66.86
#